data_AF-A0A1B6LZS5-F1
#
_entry.id   AF-A0A1B6LZS5-F1
#
_cell.length_a   1.000
_cell.length_b   1.000
_cell.length_c   1.000
_cell.angle_alpha   90.00
_cell.angle_beta   90.00
_cell.angle_gamma   90.00
#
_symmetry.space_group_name_H-M   'P 1'
#
loop_
_entity.id
_entity.type
_entity.pdbx_description
1 polymer ?
#
loop_
_entity_poly.entity_id
_entity_poly.type
_entity_poly.pdbx_seq_one_letter_code
_entity_poly.pdbx_strand_id
1 'polypeptide(L)'
;CFLCEWDSRDRKQHYLKRVWPLRKTLQVGVKNVERKSLVHPKKVLLPLLHIKLGLMKQFVKALPKEGECFKYLCEQFPGLSEAKLKEGIFVGPDIRKLMRDPKFGDKMETKEKAAWTSFKLVVTGFLGNKN
;
A
#
# COMPACT_ATOMS: atom_id res chain seq x y z
N CYS A 1 13.61 3.10 8.04
CA CYS A 1 12.35 3.40 8.77
C CYS A 1 12.65 4.19 10.05
N PHE A 2 11.79 5.14 10.46
CA PHE A 2 11.97 5.88 11.72
C PHE A 2 11.35 5.18 12.95
N LEU A 3 10.42 4.24 12.73
CA LEU A 3 9.77 3.45 13.79
C LEU A 3 10.59 2.24 14.18
N CYS A 4 11.15 1.53 13.20
CA CYS A 4 11.91 0.30 13.42
C CYS A 4 13.25 0.33 12.68
N GLU A 5 14.07 -0.66 12.93
CA GLU A 5 15.37 -0.82 12.29
C GLU A 5 15.30 -1.39 10.87
N TRP A 6 14.11 -1.43 10.27
CA TRP A 6 13.96 -1.82 8.88
C TRP A 6 14.79 -0.92 7.96
N ASP A 7 15.69 -1.57 7.22
CA ASP A 7 16.57 -0.98 6.23
C ASP A 7 16.02 -1.25 4.83
N SER A 8 15.62 -0.17 4.13
CA SER A 8 15.10 -0.27 2.76
C SER A 8 16.16 -0.69 1.74
N ARG A 9 17.46 -0.61 2.09
CA ARG A 9 18.60 -0.99 1.24
C ARG A 9 19.00 -2.46 1.45
N ASP A 10 18.62 -3.09 2.57
CA ASP A 10 18.92 -4.49 2.84
C ASP A 10 17.98 -5.41 2.03
N ARG A 11 18.41 -5.73 0.79
CA ARG A 11 17.68 -6.63 -0.11
C ARG A 11 17.68 -8.08 0.36
N LYS A 12 18.65 -8.52 1.17
CA LYS A 12 18.80 -9.92 1.59
C LYS A 12 17.80 -10.27 2.69
N GLN A 13 17.68 -9.42 3.71
CA GLN A 13 16.81 -9.69 4.84
C GLN A 13 15.36 -9.21 4.62
N HIS A 14 15.10 -8.44 3.57
CA HIS A 14 13.81 -7.77 3.33
C HIS A 14 12.60 -8.72 3.47
N TYR A 15 12.67 -9.89 2.83
CA TYR A 15 11.56 -10.84 2.77
C TYR A 15 11.71 -12.03 3.73
N LEU A 16 12.85 -12.15 4.41
CA LEU A 16 13.12 -13.20 5.40
C LEU A 16 12.75 -12.74 6.81
N LYS A 17 13.10 -11.50 7.15
CA LYS A 17 12.89 -10.94 8.48
C LYS A 17 11.51 -10.30 8.57
N ARG A 18 10.63 -10.99 9.30
CA ARG A 18 9.25 -10.52 9.56
C ARG A 18 9.17 -9.48 10.68
N VAL A 19 9.99 -9.62 11.71
CA VAL A 19 9.97 -8.74 12.89
C VAL A 19 11.25 -7.91 12.93
N TRP A 20 11.09 -6.59 12.81
CA TRP A 20 12.17 -5.64 12.92
C TRP A 20 12.13 -4.98 14.29
N PRO A 21 13.26 -4.93 15.03
CA PRO A 21 13.27 -4.34 16.36
C PRO A 21 12.90 -2.86 16.29
N LEU A 22 12.26 -2.38 17.35
CA LEU A 22 11.91 -0.97 17.50
C LEU A 22 13.18 -0.12 17.52
N ARG A 23 13.15 0.99 16.80
CA ARG A 23 14.28 1.92 16.78
C ARG A 23 14.31 2.71 18.08
N LYS A 24 15.39 2.55 18.85
CA LYS A 24 15.59 3.26 20.12
C LYS A 24 16.18 4.67 19.94
N THR A 25 17.05 4.86 18.95
CA THR A 25 17.76 6.13 18.74
C THR A 25 17.76 6.57 17.27
N LEU A 26 17.82 7.90 17.07
CA LEU A 26 17.97 8.55 15.76
C LEU A 26 19.31 9.28 15.67
N GLN A 27 20.39 8.57 15.95
CA GLN A 27 21.74 9.12 15.79
C GLN A 27 22.07 9.29 14.30
N VAL A 28 22.55 10.47 13.94
CA VAL A 28 22.93 10.81 12.56
C VAL A 28 24.12 9.96 12.13
N GLY A 29 24.11 9.47 10.89
CA GLY A 29 25.12 8.57 10.33
C GLY A 29 24.87 7.08 10.60
N VAL A 30 23.89 6.74 11.46
CA VAL A 30 23.62 5.35 11.85
C VAL A 30 22.31 4.85 11.25
N LYS A 31 22.31 3.63 10.67
CA LYS A 31 21.11 2.92 10.17
C LYS A 31 20.20 3.81 9.31
N ASN A 32 20.79 4.51 8.33
CA ASN A 32 20.14 5.40 7.35
C ASN A 32 19.52 6.69 7.91
N VAL A 33 19.95 7.16 9.08
CA VAL A 33 19.56 8.47 9.60
C VAL A 33 20.55 9.52 9.08
N GLU A 34 20.19 10.21 8.00
CA GLU A 34 21.10 11.17 7.34
C GLU A 34 21.09 12.55 8.00
N ARG A 35 19.99 12.91 8.67
CA ARG A 35 19.80 14.24 9.27
C ARG A 35 19.13 14.12 10.64
N LYS A 36 19.39 15.11 11.49
CA LYS A 36 18.71 15.24 12.79
C LYS A 36 17.20 15.42 12.56
N SER A 37 16.39 14.65 13.28
CA SER A 37 14.94 14.77 13.18
C SER A 37 14.46 16.12 13.74
N LEU A 38 13.62 16.83 12.98
CA LEU A 38 12.98 18.07 13.44
C LEU A 38 11.80 17.79 14.36
N VAL A 39 11.18 16.62 14.23
CA VAL A 39 10.00 16.22 14.98
C VAL A 39 10.34 15.00 15.82
N HIS A 40 9.89 14.99 17.07
CA HIS A 40 10.05 13.83 17.93
C HIS A 40 9.27 12.63 17.34
N PRO A 41 9.84 11.41 17.28
CA PRO A 41 9.20 10.25 16.62
C PRO A 41 7.76 9.97 17.09
N LYS A 42 7.50 10.12 18.40
CA LYS A 42 6.16 9.94 18.98
C LYS A 42 5.13 11.00 18.55
N LYS A 43 5.57 12.11 17.95
CA LYS A 43 4.73 13.19 17.43
C LYS A 43 4.55 13.14 15.91
N VAL A 44 5.15 12.15 15.23
CA VAL A 44 4.98 11.97 13.79
C VAL A 44 3.61 11.35 13.53
N LEU A 45 2.74 12.11 12.86
CA LEU A 45 1.45 11.61 12.40
C LEU A 45 1.66 10.85 11.08
N LEU A 46 1.27 9.58 11.04
CA LEU A 46 1.26 8.80 9.80
C LEU A 46 0.01 9.15 9.00
N PRO A 47 0.14 9.64 7.76
CA PRO A 47 -1.03 9.96 6.95
C PRO A 47 -1.64 8.67 6.38
N LEU A 48 -2.59 8.09 7.11
CA LEU A 48 -3.26 6.82 6.77
C LEU A 48 -3.87 6.84 5.35
N LEU A 49 -4.36 8.00 4.90
CA LEU A 49 -4.93 8.16 3.56
C LEU A 49 -3.88 7.94 2.47
N HIS A 50 -2.70 8.57 2.57
CA HIS A 50 -1.67 8.46 1.54
C HIS A 50 -1.10 7.05 1.42
N ILE A 51 -1.03 6.30 2.54
CA ILE A 51 -0.63 4.89 2.54
C ILE A 51 -1.64 4.05 1.74
N LYS A 52 -2.94 4.27 1.96
CA LYS A 52 -4.02 3.55 1.26
C LYS A 52 -3.96 3.77 -0.25
N LEU A 53 -3.79 5.02 -0.68
CA LEU A 53 -3.66 5.37 -2.09
C LEU A 53 -2.39 4.76 -2.71
N GLY A 54 -1.26 4.80 -1.99
CA GLY A 54 0.00 4.21 -2.44
C GLY A 54 -0.07 2.69 -2.64
N LEU A 55 -0.72 1.97 -1.72
CA LEU A 55 -0.92 0.53 -1.83
C LEU A 55 -1.83 0.16 -3.00
N MET A 56 -2.92 0.90 -3.22
CA MET A 56 -3.80 0.68 -4.38
C MET A 56 -3.05 0.91 -5.68
N LYS A 57 -2.23 1.98 -5.74
CA LYS A 57 -1.38 2.26 -6.89
C LYS A 57 -0.45 1.09 -7.20
N GLN A 58 0.22 0.55 -6.19
CA GLN A 58 1.12 -0.60 -6.35
C GLN A 58 0.38 -1.86 -6.81
N PHE A 59 -0.79 -2.14 -6.23
CA PHE A 59 -1.62 -3.27 -6.61
C PHE A 59 -1.97 -3.20 -8.11
N VAL A 60 -2.54 -2.09 -8.58
CA VAL A 60 -2.97 -1.96 -9.98
C VAL A 60 -1.78 -1.92 -10.94
N LYS A 61 -0.65 -1.32 -10.54
CA LYS A 61 0.57 -1.36 -11.35
C LYS A 61 1.07 -2.78 -11.58
N ALA A 62 0.96 -3.65 -10.59
CA ALA A 62 1.40 -5.05 -10.68
C ALA A 62 0.44 -5.97 -11.46
N LEU A 63 -0.82 -5.55 -11.70
CA LEU A 63 -1.78 -6.35 -12.48
C LEU A 63 -1.34 -6.48 -13.95
N PRO A 64 -1.55 -7.66 -14.59
CA PRO A 64 -1.46 -7.81 -16.04
C PRO A 64 -2.47 -6.87 -16.73
N LYS A 65 -2.04 -6.10 -17.72
CA LYS A 65 -2.92 -5.08 -18.35
C LYS A 65 -3.97 -5.71 -19.27
N GLU A 66 -3.68 -6.91 -19.75
CA GLU A 66 -4.54 -7.73 -20.59
C GLU A 66 -5.41 -8.67 -19.76
N GLY A 67 -5.17 -8.74 -18.44
CA GLY A 67 -5.89 -9.60 -17.50
C GLY A 67 -7.31 -9.14 -17.22
N GLU A 68 -8.18 -10.08 -16.83
CA GLU A 68 -9.60 -9.81 -16.58
C GLU A 68 -9.82 -8.80 -15.46
N CYS A 69 -9.00 -8.84 -14.40
CA CYS A 69 -9.05 -7.89 -13.29
C CYS A 69 -8.84 -6.45 -13.77
N PHE A 70 -7.85 -6.21 -14.63
CA PHE A 70 -7.57 -4.86 -15.16
C PHE A 70 -8.66 -4.40 -16.14
N LYS A 71 -9.13 -5.28 -17.03
CA LYS A 71 -10.25 -4.98 -17.93
C LYS A 71 -11.51 -4.58 -17.15
N TYR A 72 -11.81 -5.28 -16.07
CA TYR A 72 -12.93 -4.95 -15.20
C TYR A 72 -12.77 -3.58 -14.53
N LEU A 73 -11.55 -3.17 -14.15
CA LEU A 73 -11.30 -1.82 -13.64
C LEU A 73 -11.65 -0.75 -14.69
N CYS A 74 -11.30 -0.97 -15.96
CA CYS A 74 -11.66 -0.06 -17.06
C CYS A 74 -13.18 0.07 -17.20
N GLU A 75 -13.92 -1.04 -17.10
CA GLU A 75 -15.39 -1.06 -17.15
C GLU A 75 -16.03 -0.35 -15.95
N GLN A 76 -15.47 -0.51 -14.74
CA GLN A 76 -16.03 0.09 -13.52
C GLN A 76 -15.78 1.59 -13.40
N PHE A 77 -14.79 2.12 -14.13
CA PHE A 77 -14.40 3.52 -14.09
C PHE A 77 -14.27 4.11 -15.51
N PRO A 78 -15.36 4.17 -16.29
CA PRO A 78 -15.32 4.70 -17.66
C PRO A 78 -14.91 6.19 -17.73
N GLY A 79 -15.06 6.92 -16.61
CA GLY A 79 -14.60 8.32 -16.50
C GLY A 79 -13.09 8.47 -16.23
N LEU A 80 -12.37 7.38 -15.95
CA LEU A 80 -10.92 7.38 -15.82
C LEU A 80 -10.30 6.91 -17.14
N SER A 81 -9.28 7.64 -17.61
CA SER A 81 -8.52 7.17 -18.76
C SER A 81 -7.73 5.92 -18.40
N GLU A 82 -7.50 5.07 -19.40
CA GLU A 82 -6.68 3.86 -19.23
C GLU A 82 -5.28 4.19 -18.70
N ALA A 83 -4.70 5.32 -19.10
CA ALA A 83 -3.42 5.80 -18.58
C ALA A 83 -3.45 6.07 -17.06
N LYS A 84 -4.53 6.68 -16.55
CA LYS A 84 -4.71 6.88 -15.10
C LYS A 84 -4.87 5.55 -14.37
N LEU A 85 -5.59 4.61 -14.96
CA LEU A 85 -5.77 3.26 -14.40
C LEU A 85 -4.45 2.49 -14.38
N LYS A 86 -3.67 2.48 -15.46
CA LYS A 86 -2.34 1.85 -15.52
C LYS A 86 -1.39 2.42 -14.46
N GLU A 87 -1.47 3.72 -14.22
CA GLU A 87 -0.69 4.38 -13.19
C GLU A 87 -1.26 4.21 -11.77
N GLY A 88 -2.40 3.52 -11.63
CA GLY A 88 -3.04 3.26 -10.36
C GLY A 88 -3.53 4.54 -9.66
N ILE A 89 -3.97 5.53 -10.44
CA ILE A 89 -4.47 6.80 -9.93
C ILE A 89 -5.95 6.64 -9.54
N PHE A 90 -6.17 6.43 -8.25
CA PHE A 90 -7.50 6.30 -7.64
C PHE A 90 -7.66 7.31 -6.51
N VAL A 91 -8.91 7.66 -6.21
CA VAL A 91 -9.26 8.40 -4.98
C VAL A 91 -9.93 7.48 -3.95
N GLY A 92 -10.07 7.98 -2.72
CA GLY A 92 -10.68 7.21 -1.62
C GLY A 92 -12.07 6.61 -1.95
N PRO A 93 -13.00 7.35 -2.58
CA PRO A 93 -14.27 6.81 -3.05
C PRO A 93 -14.15 5.62 -3.99
N ASP A 94 -13.25 5.66 -4.97
CA ASP A 94 -13.07 4.58 -5.96
C ASP A 94 -12.64 3.28 -5.29
N ILE A 95 -11.68 3.37 -4.36
CA ILE A 95 -11.21 2.22 -3.59
C ILE A 95 -12.35 1.64 -2.75
N ARG A 96 -13.16 2.48 -2.12
CA ARG A 96 -14.33 2.02 -1.35
C ARG A 96 -15.38 1.35 -2.23
N LYS A 97 -15.59 1.84 -3.46
CA LYS A 97 -16.48 1.21 -4.45
C LYS A 97 -15.99 -0.22 -4.75
N LEU A 98 -14.71 -0.38 -5.08
CA LEU A 98 -14.11 -1.70 -5.37
C LEU A 98 -14.12 -2.64 -4.16
N MET A 99 -13.86 -2.14 -2.96
CA MET A 99 -13.87 -2.97 -1.74
C MET A 99 -15.26 -3.51 -1.40
N ARG A 100 -16.32 -2.82 -1.82
CA ARG A 100 -17.72 -3.23 -1.61
C ARG A 100 -18.26 -4.09 -2.76
N ASP A 101 -17.57 -4.11 -3.89
CA ASP A 101 -17.99 -4.86 -5.06
C ASP A 101 -17.53 -6.33 -4.95
N PRO A 102 -18.45 -7.28 -4.70
CA PRO A 102 -18.09 -8.69 -4.62
C PRO A 102 -17.58 -9.23 -5.96
N LYS A 103 -18.10 -8.71 -7.09
CA LYS A 103 -17.76 -9.19 -8.43
C LYS A 103 -16.31 -8.92 -8.80
N PHE A 104 -15.72 -7.87 -8.22
CA PHE A 104 -14.31 -7.54 -8.47
C PHE A 104 -13.38 -8.69 -8.06
N GLY A 105 -13.67 -9.37 -6.94
CA GLY A 105 -12.88 -10.51 -6.48
C GLY A 105 -13.01 -11.77 -7.33
N ASP A 106 -14.00 -11.82 -8.21
CA ASP A 106 -14.23 -12.95 -9.14
C ASP A 106 -13.48 -12.76 -10.46
N LYS A 107 -13.01 -11.54 -10.75
CA LYS A 107 -12.18 -11.22 -11.91
C LYS A 107 -10.68 -11.42 -11.67
N MET A 108 -10.33 -11.91 -10.48
CA MET A 108 -8.95 -12.04 -10.03
C MET A 108 -8.46 -13.48 -10.10
N GLU A 109 -7.23 -13.65 -10.59
CA GLU A 109 -6.50 -14.91 -10.43
C GLU A 109 -6.09 -15.14 -8.97
N THR A 110 -5.64 -16.36 -8.64
CA THR A 110 -5.28 -16.76 -7.28
C THR A 110 -4.32 -15.80 -6.58
N LYS A 111 -3.24 -15.37 -7.27
CA LYS A 111 -2.24 -14.43 -6.70
C LYS A 111 -2.82 -13.04 -6.49
N GLU A 112 -3.60 -12.55 -7.45
CA GLU A 112 -4.26 -11.24 -7.38
C GLU A 112 -5.28 -11.21 -6.25
N LYS A 113 -6.07 -12.29 -6.08
CA LYS A 113 -7.07 -12.45 -5.03
C LYS A 113 -6.44 -12.51 -3.64
N ALA A 114 -5.29 -13.19 -3.50
CA ALA A 114 -4.52 -13.21 -2.27
C ALA A 114 -3.96 -11.81 -1.92
N ALA A 115 -3.41 -11.10 -2.92
CA ALA A 115 -2.94 -9.74 -2.76
C ALA A 115 -4.07 -8.77 -2.39
N TRP A 116 -5.22 -8.87 -3.06
CA TRP A 116 -6.41 -8.07 -2.78
C TRP A 116 -6.98 -8.33 -1.39
N THR A 117 -7.03 -9.59 -0.96
CA THR A 117 -7.45 -9.95 0.40
C THR A 117 -6.52 -9.34 1.45
N SER A 118 -5.21 -9.42 1.22
CA SER A 118 -4.21 -8.79 2.08
C SER A 118 -4.37 -7.26 2.11
N PHE A 119 -4.60 -6.63 0.95
CA PHE A 119 -4.91 -5.21 0.87
C PHE A 119 -6.15 -4.84 1.67
N LYS A 120 -7.26 -5.58 1.51
CA LYS A 120 -8.50 -5.35 2.27
C LYS A 120 -8.25 -5.42 3.78
N LEU A 121 -7.51 -6.42 4.25
CA LEU A 121 -7.15 -6.57 5.67
C LEU A 121 -6.33 -5.39 6.20
N VAL A 122 -5.37 -4.88 5.44
CA VAL A 122 -4.62 -3.67 5.82
C VAL A 122 -5.55 -2.47 5.88
N VAL A 123 -6.43 -2.31 4.89
CA VAL A 123 -7.33 -1.17 4.80
C VAL A 123 -8.38 -1.16 5.90
N THR A 124 -8.93 -2.31 6.29
CA THR A 124 -9.96 -2.40 7.34
C THR A 124 -9.39 -2.55 8.75
N GLY A 125 -8.28 -3.29 8.90
CA GLY A 125 -7.69 -3.61 10.20
C GLY A 125 -6.69 -2.58 10.72
N PHE A 126 -5.89 -1.97 9.83
CA PHE A 126 -4.82 -1.03 10.19
C PHE A 126 -5.17 0.42 9.82
N LEU A 127 -5.68 0.65 8.61
CA LEU A 127 -6.05 1.99 8.11
C LEU A 127 -7.56 2.30 8.23
N GLY A 128 -8.31 1.41 8.88
CA GLY A 128 -9.73 1.56 9.13
C GLY A 128 -9.95 2.32 10.43
N ASN A 129 -10.91 3.23 10.45
CA ASN A 129 -11.37 3.78 11.72
C ASN A 129 -12.10 2.65 12.46
N LYS A 130 -11.49 2.19 13.55
CA LYS A 130 -12.19 1.45 14.61
C LYS A 130 -12.80 2.51 15.52
N ASN A 131 -13.95 3.04 15.13
CA ASN A 131 -14.82 3.70 16.09
C ASN A 131 -15.61 2.61 16.82
#